data_AF-A0A327NH20-F1
#
_entry.id   AF-A0A327NH20-F1
#
_cell.length_a   1.000
_cell.length_b   1.000
_cell.length_c   1.000
_cell.angle_alpha   90.00
_cell.angle_beta   90.00
_cell.angle_gamma   90.00
#
_symmetry.space_group_name_H-M   'P 1'
#
loop_
_entity.id
_entity.type
_entity.pdbx_description
1 polymer ?
#
loop_
_entity_poly.entity_id
_entity_poly.type
_entity_poly.pdbx_seq_one_letter_code
_entity_poly.pdbx_strand_id
1 'polypeptide(L)'
;MQRKYSIPFAFDKMLENLPRQLKWSLPDGFKLQFKVSPEHYQELLKEQNDDLIKPVSSEDVMTYKDYPIFIDDTISSITLGPLLE
;
A
#
# COMPACT_ATOMS: atom_id res chain seq x y z
N MET A 1 2.82 21.10 17.30
CA MET A 1 2.97 19.64 17.46
C MET A 1 2.61 18.98 16.14
N GLN A 2 3.59 18.54 15.34
CA GLN A 2 3.30 17.70 14.17
C GLN A 2 2.84 16.35 14.72
N ARG A 3 1.56 16.00 14.51
CA ARG A 3 1.10 14.63 14.75
C ARG A 3 1.86 13.76 13.75
N LYS A 4 2.83 12.97 14.22
CA LYS A 4 3.39 11.87 13.42
C LYS A 4 2.24 10.90 13.18
N TYR A 5 1.64 11.01 12.01
CA TYR A 5 0.69 10.02 11.53
C TYR A 5 1.50 8.77 11.17
N SER A 6 1.09 7.60 11.66
CA SER A 6 1.72 6.34 11.26
C SER A 6 1.49 6.11 9.76
N ILE A 7 2.39 5.38 9.11
CA ILE A 7 2.30 5.12 7.67
C ILE A 7 0.98 4.38 7.31
N PRO A 8 0.51 3.39 8.09
CA PRO A 8 -0.81 2.78 7.90
C PRO A 8 -1.97 3.78 7.97
N PHE A 9 -1.89 4.76 8.87
CA PHE A 9 -2.91 5.82 8.94
C PHE A 9 -2.90 6.68 7.67
N ALA A 10 -1.72 7.00 7.14
CA ALA A 10 -1.61 7.72 5.88
C ALA A 10 -2.20 6.91 4.71
N PHE A 11 -1.94 5.60 4.64
CA PHE A 11 -2.57 4.74 3.63
C PHE A 11 -4.08 4.67 3.75
N ASP A 12 -4.60 4.51 4.96
CA ASP A 12 -6.05 4.52 5.19
C ASP A 12 -6.66 5.83 4.70
N LYS A 13 -6.03 6.97 5.01
CA LYS A 13 -6.50 8.26 4.52
C LYS A 13 -6.45 8.37 3.00
N MET A 14 -5.40 7.87 2.35
CA MET A 14 -5.33 7.86 0.89
C MET A 14 -6.43 6.97 0.29
N LEU A 15 -6.68 5.79 0.85
CA LEU A 15 -7.77 4.90 0.45
C LEU A 15 -9.14 5.56 0.65
N GLU A 16 -9.38 6.21 1.79
CA GLU A 16 -10.62 6.94 2.06
C GLU A 16 -10.87 8.00 0.99
N ASN A 17 -9.83 8.71 0.58
CA ASN A 17 -9.87 9.77 -0.44
C ASN A 17 -9.89 9.24 -1.89
N LEU A 18 -9.75 7.94 -2.14
CA LEU A 18 -9.84 7.41 -3.49
C LEU A 18 -11.23 7.70 -4.09
N PRO A 19 -11.29 8.12 -5.37
CA PRO A 19 -12.54 8.28 -6.09
C PRO A 19 -13.39 7.02 -5.98
N ARG A 20 -14.69 7.17 -5.69
CA ARG A 20 -15.60 6.02 -5.55
C ARG A 20 -15.59 5.11 -6.80
N GLN A 21 -15.35 5.67 -7.98
CA GLN A 21 -15.25 4.91 -9.23
C GLN A 21 -14.13 3.85 -9.18
N LEU A 22 -12.97 4.17 -8.59
CA LEU A 22 -11.85 3.25 -8.43
C LEU A 22 -12.09 2.17 -7.36
N LYS A 23 -12.99 2.44 -6.40
CA LYS A 23 -13.34 1.47 -5.35
C LYS A 23 -14.31 0.38 -5.83
N TRP A 24 -15.05 0.60 -6.92
CA TRP A 24 -16.19 -0.25 -7.33
C TRP A 24 -16.05 -0.79 -8.75
N SER A 25 -15.17 -0.24 -9.59
CA SER A 25 -14.93 -0.73 -10.94
C SER A 25 -13.47 -0.56 -11.32
N LEU A 26 -12.65 -1.52 -10.90
CA LEU A 26 -11.34 -1.72 -11.51
C LEU A 26 -11.51 -2.58 -12.76
N PRO A 27 -10.78 -2.30 -13.85
CA PRO A 27 -10.76 -3.17 -15.01
C PRO A 27 -10.32 -4.59 -14.60
N ASP A 28 -10.87 -5.61 -15.26
CA ASP A 28 -10.44 -7.00 -15.07
C ASP A 28 -8.91 -7.11 -15.24
N GLY A 29 -8.26 -7.80 -14.30
CA GLY A 29 -6.81 -7.96 -14.28
C GLY A 29 -6.03 -6.77 -13.70
N PHE A 30 -6.67 -5.77 -13.12
CA PHE A 30 -6.01 -4.65 -12.41
C PHE A 30 -6.37 -4.62 -10.92
N LYS A 31 -5.40 -4.20 -10.10
CA LYS A 31 -5.60 -3.93 -8.67
C LYS A 31 -4.94 -2.61 -8.28
N LEU A 32 -5.47 -1.99 -7.24
CA LEU A 32 -4.79 -0.89 -6.57
C LEU A 32 -3.52 -1.43 -5.90
N GLN A 33 -2.43 -0.70 -6.08
CA GLN A 33 -1.12 -1.03 -5.54
C GLN A 33 -0.59 0.19 -4.77
N PHE A 34 0.06 -0.05 -3.66
CA PHE A 34 0.76 0.96 -2.90
C PHE A 34 2.21 0.98 -3.33
N LYS A 35 2.68 2.12 -3.82
CA LYS A 35 4.09 2.38 -4.01
C LYS A 35 4.60 3.18 -2.84
N VAL A 36 5.71 2.77 -2.24
CA VAL A 36 6.22 3.38 -1.02
C VAL A 36 7.71 3.63 -1.16
N SER A 37 8.21 4.72 -0.60
CA SER A 37 9.65 4.97 -0.60
C SER A 37 10.36 3.93 0.27
N PRO A 38 11.64 3.62 0.00
CA PRO A 38 12.42 2.71 0.82
C PRO A 38 12.38 3.06 2.32
N GLU A 39 12.39 4.35 2.66
CA GLU A 39 12.29 4.84 4.03
C GLU A 39 10.96 4.46 4.69
N HIS A 40 9.83 4.71 4.01
CA HIS A 40 8.51 4.35 4.53
C HIS A 40 8.28 2.83 4.54
N TYR A 41 8.85 2.09 3.58
CA TYR A 41 8.82 0.63 3.59
C TYR A 41 9.51 0.09 4.85
N GLN A 42 10.70 0.59 5.19
CA GLN A 42 11.40 0.20 6.42
C GLN A 42 10.64 0.57 7.70
N GLU A 43 9.86 1.66 7.70
CA GLU A 43 8.96 1.98 8.81
C GLU A 43 7.78 1.01 8.89
N LEU A 44 7.20 0.61 7.74
CA LEU A 44 6.16 -0.42 7.68
C LEU A 44 6.64 -1.77 8.20
N LEU A 45 7.88 -2.18 7.86
CA LEU A 45 8.48 -3.42 8.38
C LEU A 45 8.61 -3.42 9.91
N LYS A 46 8.76 -2.25 10.52
CA LYS A 46 8.84 -2.10 11.99
C LYS A 46 7.47 -2.11 12.65
N GLU A 47 6.42 -1.71 11.93
CA GLU A 47 5.04 -1.88 12.38
C GLU A 47 4.65 -3.36 12.23
N GLN A 48 5.02 -4.17 13.24
CA GLN A 48 4.55 -5.55 13.42
C GLN A 48 3.04 -5.56 13.69
N ASN A 49 2.28 -5.40 12.62
CA ASN A 49 0.85 -5.64 12.61
C ASN A 49 0.58 -6.71 11.56
N ASP A 50 0.92 -7.97 11.91
CA ASP A 50 0.78 -9.17 11.07
C ASP A 50 -0.62 -9.35 10.48
N ASP A 51 -1.65 -8.78 11.10
CA ASP A 51 -3.01 -8.78 10.58
C ASP A 51 -3.18 -7.85 9.36
N LEU A 52 -2.45 -6.73 9.35
CA LEU A 52 -2.55 -5.69 8.33
C LEU A 52 -1.49 -5.82 7.24
N ILE A 53 -0.26 -6.16 7.62
CA ILE A 53 0.90 -6.22 6.73
C ILE A 53 1.35 -7.68 6.61
N LYS A 54 1.10 -8.29 5.44
CA LYS A 54 1.43 -9.71 5.20
C LYS A 54 2.41 -9.86 4.04
N PRO A 55 3.46 -10.69 4.17
CA PRO A 55 4.30 -11.05 3.03
C PRO A 55 3.48 -11.86 2.03
N VAL A 56 3.58 -11.48 0.75
CA VAL A 56 2.92 -12.13 -0.39
C VAL A 56 3.82 -13.21 -1.00
N SER A 57 5.14 -13.00 -0.98
CA SER A 57 6.12 -13.94 -1.49
C SER A 57 7.41 -13.91 -0.66
N SER A 58 8.28 -14.89 -0.91
CA SER A 58 9.63 -14.95 -0.34
C SER A 58 10.58 -13.85 -0.86
N GLU A 59 10.12 -13.03 -1.82
CA GLU A 59 10.88 -11.96 -2.49
C GLU A 59 10.43 -10.54 -2.06
N ASP A 60 9.91 -10.39 -0.83
CA ASP A 60 9.66 -9.08 -0.19
C ASP A 60 8.52 -8.21 -0.75
N VAL A 61 7.49 -8.81 -1.38
CA VAL A 61 6.23 -8.09 -1.62
C VAL A 61 5.36 -8.17 -0.37
N MET A 62 4.93 -7.04 0.19
CA MET A 62 3.97 -7.00 1.30
C MET A 62 2.58 -6.63 0.82
N THR A 63 1.55 -6.93 1.59
CA THR A 63 0.17 -6.46 1.36
C THR A 63 -0.32 -5.68 2.56
N TYR A 64 -0.98 -4.55 2.33
CA TYR A 64 -1.76 -3.82 3.33
C TYR A 64 -3.24 -3.99 3.03
N LYS A 65 -4.01 -4.67 3.88
CA LYS A 65 -5.47 -4.92 3.65
C LYS A 65 -5.76 -5.45 2.22
N ASP A 66 -5.03 -6.50 1.83
CA ASP A 66 -5.08 -7.11 0.48
C ASP A 66 -4.51 -6.26 -0.67
N TYR A 67 -4.06 -5.02 -0.45
CA TYR A 67 -3.42 -4.23 -1.49
C TYR A 67 -1.91 -4.45 -1.50
N PRO A 68 -1.31 -4.88 -2.62
CA PRO A 68 0.13 -5.10 -2.69
C PRO A 68 0.90 -3.79 -2.52
N ILE A 69 2.03 -3.88 -1.82
CA ILE A 69 2.97 -2.80 -1.52
C ILE A 69 4.26 -3.08 -2.28
N PHE A 70 4.71 -2.10 -3.05
CA PHE A 70 5.95 -2.11 -3.80
C PHE A 70 6.83 -0.96 -3.36
N ILE A 71 8.14 -1.20 -3.37
CA ILE A 71 9.12 -0.14 -3.13
C ILE A 71 9.25 0.68 -4.43
N ASP A 72 9.15 2.00 -4.31
CA ASP A 72 9.37 2.96 -5.39
C ASP A 72 10.29 4.06 -4.87
N ASP A 73 11.45 4.22 -5.50
CA ASP A 73 12.50 5.13 -5.03
C ASP A 73 12.14 6.62 -5.11
N THR A 74 11.00 6.97 -5.70
CA THR A 74 10.62 8.38 -5.94
C THR A 74 9.67 8.94 -4.88
N ILE A 75 8.47 8.36 -4.75
CA ILE A 75 7.44 8.88 -3.86
C ILE A 75 6.44 7.80 -3.46
N SER A 76 5.91 7.93 -2.24
CA SER A 76 4.81 7.09 -1.79
C SER A 76 3.48 7.51 -2.44
N SER A 77 2.84 6.60 -3.16
CA SER A 77 1.64 6.87 -3.95
C SER A 77 0.74 5.63 -4.05
N ILE A 78 -0.53 5.84 -4.40
CA ILE A 78 -1.43 4.78 -4.82
C ILE A 78 -1.47 4.76 -6.33
N THR A 79 -1.20 3.60 -6.93
CA THR A 79 -1.25 3.39 -8.38
C THR A 79 -2.16 2.24 -8.74
N LEU A 80 -2.58 2.20 -10.01
CA LEU A 80 -3.18 1.02 -10.62
C LEU A 80 -2.08 0.21 -11.29
N GLY A 81 -2.06 -1.09 -11.03
CA GLY A 81 -1.17 -2.00 -11.73
C GLY A 81 -1.84 -3.34 -11.99
N PRO A 82 -1.16 -4.24 -12.72
CA PRO A 82 -1.70 -5.55 -13.03
C PRO A 82 -1.93 -6.36 -11.74
N LEU A 83 -2.90 -7.28 -11.79
CA LEU A 83 -3.02 -8.35 -10.80
C LEU A 83 -1.71 -9.16 -10.89
N LEU A 84 -0.98 -9.29 -9.78
CA LEU A 84 0.10 -10.26 -9.71
C LEU A 84 -0.56 -11.65 -9.68
N GLU A 85 -0.32 -12.45 -10.71
CA GLU A 85 -0.72 -13.88 -10.78
C GLU A 85 0.12 -14.75 -9.87
#